data_AF-A0A2M7CW88-F1
#
_entry.id   AF-A0A2M7CW88-F1
#
_cell.length_a   1.000
_cell.length_b   1.000
_cell.length_c   1.000
_cell.angle_alpha   90.00
_cell.angle_beta   90.00
_cell.angle_gamma   90.00
#
_symmetry.space_group_name_H-M   'P 1'
#
loop_
_entity.id
_entity.type
_entity.pdbx_description
1 polymer ?
#
loop_
_entity_poly.entity_id
_entity_poly.type
_entity_poly.pdbx_seq_one_letter_code
_entity_poly.pdbx_strand_id
1 'polypeptide(L)'
;QWAKTEAELPELRDLAALRLARVQLEVGETDAALTTLDAVDAVGFASQAAEIRGDVLLAQGKASAARAAYELALIDLEASSSRRQLVEMKRDDLPVTSATAKAGG
;
A
#
# COMPACT_ATOMS: atom_id res chain seq x y z
N GLN A 1 12.31 -25.51 -25.89
CA GLN A 1 11.21 -24.52 -25.90
C GLN A 1 10.69 -24.37 -24.47
N TRP A 2 11.09 -23.31 -23.76
CA TRP A 2 10.65 -23.04 -22.38
C TRP A 2 9.40 -22.16 -22.41
N ALA A 3 8.39 -22.69 -23.09
CA ALA A 3 7.07 -22.10 -23.07
C ALA A 3 6.23 -22.94 -22.10
N LYS A 4 5.48 -22.25 -21.24
CA LYS A 4 4.35 -22.75 -20.46
C LYS A 4 4.68 -23.29 -19.07
N THR A 5 4.80 -22.35 -18.14
CA THR A 5 4.06 -22.49 -16.90
C THR A 5 3.55 -21.13 -16.45
N GLU A 6 2.41 -20.70 -16.98
CA GLU A 6 1.64 -19.59 -16.41
C GLU A 6 1.19 -19.83 -14.95
N ALA A 7 1.62 -20.93 -14.32
CA ALA A 7 1.40 -21.29 -12.93
C ALA A 7 2.66 -21.17 -12.06
N GLU A 8 3.83 -20.73 -12.56
CA GLU A 8 5.08 -21.03 -11.84
C GLU A 8 5.43 -20.17 -10.63
N LEU A 9 5.08 -18.89 -10.51
CA LEU A 9 5.35 -18.15 -9.26
C LEU A 9 4.31 -17.04 -9.01
N PRO A 10 3.10 -17.35 -8.49
CA PRO A 10 2.13 -16.35 -8.04
C PRO A 10 2.77 -15.27 -7.16
N GLU A 11 3.69 -15.68 -6.28
CA GLU A 11 4.46 -14.78 -5.43
C GLU A 11 5.36 -13.80 -6.22
N LEU A 12 5.90 -14.18 -7.38
CA LEU A 12 6.65 -13.25 -8.23
C LEU A 12 5.72 -12.25 -8.91
N ARG A 13 4.50 -12.65 -9.30
CA ARG A 13 3.50 -11.73 -9.87
C ARG A 13 3.08 -10.70 -8.83
N ASP A 14 2.82 -11.13 -7.61
CA ASP A 14 2.45 -10.25 -6.51
C ASP A 14 3.60 -9.32 -6.12
N LEU A 15 4.83 -9.83 -6.06
CA LEU A 15 6.00 -8.99 -5.84
C LEU A 15 6.18 -7.95 -6.96
N ALA A 16 5.93 -8.33 -8.22
CA ALA A 16 5.96 -7.41 -9.34
C ALA A 16 4.84 -6.36 -9.24
N ALA A 17 3.63 -6.75 -8.85
CA ALA A 17 2.51 -5.84 -8.63
C ALA A 17 2.79 -4.84 -7.49
N LEU A 18 3.35 -5.28 -6.36
CA LEU A 18 3.78 -4.39 -5.28
C LEU A 18 4.81 -3.35 -5.76
N ARG A 19 5.79 -3.78 -6.57
CA ARG A 19 6.81 -2.87 -7.13
C ARG A 19 6.20 -1.90 -8.12
N LEU A 20 5.28 -2.37 -8.97
CA LEU A 20 4.58 -1.53 -9.94
C LEU A 20 3.71 -0.48 -9.24
N ALA A 21 2.96 -0.86 -8.21
CA ALA A 21 2.14 0.07 -7.42
C ALA A 21 2.99 1.18 -6.78
N ARG A 22 4.19 0.86 -6.30
CA ARG A 22 5.14 1.87 -5.79
C ARG A 22 5.61 2.81 -6.89
N VAL A 23 5.99 2.29 -8.07
CA VAL A 23 6.39 3.14 -9.19
C VAL A 23 5.25 4.06 -9.60
N GLN A 24 4.03 3.53 -9.73
CA GLN A 24 2.82 4.31 -10.03
C GLN A 24 2.58 5.40 -9.00
N LEU A 25 2.73 5.11 -7.70
CA LEU A 25 2.66 6.12 -6.65
C LEU A 25 3.69 7.24 -6.84
N GLU A 26 4.96 6.90 -7.06
CA GLU A 26 6.04 7.88 -7.23
C GLU A 26 5.85 8.78 -8.46
N VAL A 27 5.19 8.28 -9.51
CA VAL A 27 4.85 9.08 -10.71
C VAL A 27 3.48 9.76 -10.62
N GLY A 28 2.78 9.67 -9.48
CA GLY A 28 1.50 10.32 -9.23
C GLY A 28 0.25 9.57 -9.74
N GLU A 29 0.41 8.38 -10.31
CA GLU A 29 -0.64 7.53 -10.85
C GLU A 29 -1.37 6.74 -9.74
N THR A 30 -1.93 7.47 -8.78
CA THR A 30 -2.48 6.91 -7.53
C THR A 30 -3.65 5.95 -7.74
N ASP A 31 -4.55 6.20 -8.69
CA ASP A 31 -5.67 5.29 -8.97
C ASP A 31 -5.20 3.98 -9.64
N ALA A 32 -4.18 4.07 -10.49
CA ALA A 32 -3.55 2.89 -11.10
C ALA A 32 -2.80 2.06 -10.04
N ALA A 33 -2.16 2.72 -9.07
CA ALA A 33 -1.53 2.05 -7.93
C ALA A 33 -2.54 1.26 -7.10
N LEU A 34 -3.70 1.84 -6.78
CA LEU A 34 -4.77 1.12 -6.07
C LEU A 34 -5.26 -0.11 -6.85
N THR A 35 -5.53 0.07 -8.14
CA THR A 35 -5.96 -1.05 -9.01
C THR A 35 -4.92 -2.16 -9.08
N THR A 36 -3.64 -1.81 -9.13
CA THR A 36 -2.53 -2.78 -9.14
C THR A 36 -2.43 -3.54 -7.82
N LEU A 37 -2.69 -2.88 -6.69
CA LEU A 37 -2.70 -3.51 -5.37
C LEU A 37 -3.88 -4.46 -5.16
N ASP A 38 -5.00 -4.25 -5.85
CA ASP A 38 -6.16 -5.15 -5.79
C ASP A 38 -5.89 -6.52 -6.45
N ALA A 39 -4.83 -6.62 -7.26
CA ALA A 39 -4.39 -7.86 -7.89
C ALA A 39 -3.37 -8.66 -7.05
N VAL A 40 -3.01 -8.19 -5.83
CA VAL A 40 -2.08 -8.89 -4.94
C VAL A 40 -2.88 -9.85 -4.05
N ASP A 41 -2.73 -11.15 -4.31
CA ASP A 41 -3.54 -12.19 -3.65
C ASP A 41 -2.78 -13.00 -2.59
N ALA A 42 -1.45 -13.03 -2.61
CA ALA A 42 -0.68 -13.83 -1.66
C ALA A 42 -0.72 -13.25 -0.24
N VAL A 43 -1.12 -14.11 0.70
CA VAL A 43 -1.18 -13.83 2.15
C VAL A 43 0.16 -13.27 2.66
N GLY A 44 1.30 -13.76 2.16
CA GLY A 44 2.64 -13.30 2.56
C GLY A 44 2.93 -11.83 2.23
N PHE A 45 2.16 -11.20 1.35
CA PHE A 45 2.32 -9.80 0.95
C PHE A 45 1.24 -8.87 1.48
N ALA A 46 0.26 -9.37 2.24
CA ALA A 46 -0.89 -8.59 2.70
C ALA A 46 -0.48 -7.31 3.46
N SER A 47 0.47 -7.43 4.41
CA SER A 47 0.99 -6.27 5.15
C SER A 47 1.67 -5.24 4.25
N GLN A 48 2.44 -5.69 3.25
CA GLN A 48 3.11 -4.78 2.32
C GLN A 48 2.13 -4.11 1.35
N ALA A 49 1.13 -4.84 0.87
CA ALA A 49 0.08 -4.30 0.02
C ALA A 49 -0.73 -3.22 0.78
N ALA A 50 -1.08 -3.50 2.03
CA ALA A 50 -1.80 -2.56 2.89
C ALA A 50 -0.95 -1.31 3.24
N GLU A 51 0.35 -1.47 3.49
CA GLU A 51 1.27 -0.34 3.69
C GLU A 51 1.28 0.58 2.46
N ILE A 52 1.48 0.03 1.26
CA ILE A 52 1.51 0.83 0.03
C ILE A 52 0.15 1.47 -0.24
N ARG A 53 -0.96 0.77 0.04
CA ARG A 53 -2.31 1.33 -0.07
C ARG A 53 -2.48 2.54 0.83
N GLY A 54 -1.94 2.51 2.05
CA GLY A 54 -1.92 3.66 2.96
C GLY A 54 -1.16 4.84 2.37
N ASP A 55 0.04 4.61 1.83
CA ASP A 55 0.86 5.65 1.18
C ASP A 55 0.11 6.30 0.00
N VAL A 56 -0.54 5.48 -0.84
CA VAL A 56 -1.34 5.95 -1.99
C VAL A 56 -2.53 6.80 -1.53
N LEU A 57 -3.27 6.33 -0.52
CA LEU A 57 -4.43 7.07 0.01
C LEU A 57 -4.01 8.39 0.67
N LEU A 58 -2.84 8.43 1.32
CA LEU A 58 -2.29 9.64 1.87
C LEU A 58 -1.93 10.65 0.77
N ALA A 59 -1.30 10.18 -0.33
CA ALA A 59 -1.01 11.03 -1.50
C ALA A 59 -2.28 11.61 -2.14
N GLN A 60 -3.42 10.92 -2.02
CA GLN A 60 -4.74 11.40 -2.44
C GLN A 60 -5.42 12.34 -1.41
N GLY A 61 -4.75 12.67 -0.31
CA GLY A 61 -5.32 13.49 0.79
C GLY A 61 -6.35 12.76 1.66
N LYS A 62 -6.49 11.44 1.51
CA LYS A 62 -7.49 10.61 2.22
C LYS A 62 -6.91 10.06 3.53
N ALA A 63 -6.52 10.95 4.45
CA ALA A 63 -5.81 10.59 5.68
C ALA A 63 -6.52 9.53 6.54
N SER A 64 -7.85 9.59 6.69
CA SER A 64 -8.60 8.58 7.45
C SER A 64 -8.56 7.20 6.81
N ALA A 65 -8.60 7.12 5.47
CA ALA A 65 -8.50 5.87 4.75
C ALA A 65 -7.07 5.33 4.78
N ALA A 66 -6.07 6.21 4.71
CA ALA A 66 -4.66 5.86 4.89
C ALA A 66 -4.41 5.24 6.27
N ARG A 67 -4.98 5.81 7.34
CA ARG A 67 -4.91 5.26 8.70
C ARG A 67 -5.42 3.83 8.75
N ALA A 68 -6.61 3.57 8.21
CA ALA A 68 -7.21 2.24 8.19
C ALA A 68 -6.34 1.23 7.42
N ALA A 69 -5.72 1.65 6.31
CA ALA A 69 -4.80 0.80 5.55
C ALA A 69 -3.51 0.48 6.32
N TYR A 70 -2.93 1.44 7.04
CA TYR A 70 -1.78 1.18 7.90
C TYR A 70 -2.13 0.30 9.10
N GLU A 71 -3.30 0.46 9.70
CA GLU A 71 -3.79 -0.45 10.76
C GLU A 71 -3.93 -1.89 10.24
N LEU A 72 -4.45 -2.07 9.03
CA LEU A 72 -4.50 -3.37 8.37
C LEU A 72 -3.10 -3.94 8.12
N ALA A 73 -2.16 -3.12 7.68
CA ALA A 73 -0.78 -3.52 7.44
C ALA A 73 -0.10 -4.08 8.71
N LEU A 74 -0.50 -3.57 9.88
CA LEU A 74 0.05 -3.94 11.18
C LEU A 74 -0.52 -5.24 11.76
N ILE A 75 -1.59 -5.83 11.22
CA ILE A 75 -2.22 -7.02 11.84
C ILE A 75 -1.23 -8.20 11.94
N ASP A 76 -0.53 -8.50 10.85
CA ASP A 76 0.32 -9.69 10.75
C ASP A 76 1.82 -9.40 10.94
N LEU A 77 2.19 -8.13 11.16
CA LEU A 77 3.59 -7.77 11.40
C LEU A 77 4.00 -8.06 12.84
N GLU A 78 5.09 -8.80 13.02
CA GLU A 78 5.66 -9.06 14.34
C GLU A 78 6.06 -7.77 15.07
N ALA A 79 5.84 -7.73 16.39
CA ALA A 79 6.10 -6.58 17.26
C ALA A 79 7.54 -6.05 17.16
N SER A 80 8.52 -6.95 17.00
CA SER A 80 9.95 -6.64 16.91
C SER A 80 10.42 -6.31 15.48
N SER A 81 9.56 -6.44 14.47
CA SER A 81 9.97 -6.23 13.08
C SER A 81 10.21 -4.74 12.80
N SER A 82 11.31 -4.43 12.11
CA SER A 82 11.60 -3.06 11.65
C SER A 82 10.52 -2.52 10.71
N ARG A 83 9.85 -3.40 9.97
CA ARG A 83 8.72 -3.03 9.11
C ARG A 83 7.53 -2.53 9.92
N ARG A 84 7.18 -3.20 11.03
CA ARG A 84 6.12 -2.69 11.93
C ARG A 84 6.42 -1.28 12.41
N GLN A 85 7.63 -1.05 12.92
CA GLN A 85 8.04 0.26 13.43
C GLN A 85 7.91 1.35 12.38
N LEU A 86 8.28 1.05 11.13
CA LEU A 86 8.13 1.97 10.01
C LEU A 86 6.65 2.29 9.71
N VAL A 87 5.78 1.27 9.72
CA VAL A 87 4.34 1.46 9.45
C VAL A 87 3.64 2.22 10.58
N GLU A 88 4.03 1.97 11.84
CA GLU A 88 3.56 2.72 13.00
C GLU A 88 3.93 4.20 12.88
N MET A 89 5.20 4.50 12.54
CA MET A 89 5.64 5.86 12.29
C MET A 89 4.81 6.54 11.18
N LYS A 90 4.61 5.88 10.03
CA LYS A 90 3.77 6.40 8.94
C LYS A 90 2.34 6.71 9.38
N ARG A 91 1.73 5.81 10.17
CA ARG A 91 0.37 5.99 10.71
C ARG A 91 0.30 7.16 11.68
N ASP A 92 1.31 7.32 12.52
CA ASP A 92 1.35 8.33 13.58
C ASP A 92 1.69 9.73 13.00
N ASP A 93 2.45 9.78 11.91
CA ASP A 93 2.76 11.01 11.15
C ASP A 93 1.58 11.51 10.27
N LEU A 94 0.47 10.77 10.22
CA LEU A 94 -0.70 11.20 9.46
C LEU A 94 -1.25 12.53 9.98
N PRO A 95 -1.64 13.46 9.08
CA PRO A 95 -2.20 14.73 9.49
C PRO A 95 -3.46 14.50 10.34
N VAL A 96 -3.51 15.14 11.52
CA VAL A 96 -4.64 15.09 12.47
C VAL A 96 -5.89 15.84 11.98
N THR A 97 -5.84 16.45 10.79
CA THR A 97 -6.97 17.19 10.23
C THR A 97 -7.78 16.31 9.30
N SER A 98 -8.91 15.81 9.80
CA SER A 98 -10.10 15.53 8.99
C SER A 98 -10.40 16.79 8.16
N ALA A 99 -10.40 16.66 6.84
CA ALA A 99 -10.53 17.73 5.87
C ALA A 99 -11.35 18.95 6.30
N THR A 100 -10.68 20.10 6.42
CA THR A 100 -11.26 21.39 6.01
C THR A 100 -10.31 22.02 4.98
N ALA A 101 -10.37 21.51 3.75
CA ALA A 101 -9.88 22.24 2.59
C ALA A 101 -10.92 23.30 2.19
N LYS A 102 -10.86 24.42 2.91
CA LYS A 102 -11.08 25.81 2.49
C LYS A 102 -11.99 26.08 1.27
N ALA A 103 -13.13 26.69 1.58
CA ALA A 103 -13.82 27.64 0.71
C ALA A 103 -12.92 28.84 0.38
N GLY A 104 -12.98 29.33 -0.86
CA GLY A 104 -12.56 30.70 -1.22
C GLY A 104 -11.54 30.79 -2.36
N GLY A 105 -12.04 31.19 -3.52
CA GLY A 105 -11.34 31.57 -4.74
C GLY A 105 -12.34 31.76 -5.87
#